data_AF-A0A365R2X3-F1
#
_entry.id   AF-A0A365R2X3-F1
#
_cell.length_a   1.000
_cell.length_b   1.000
_cell.length_c   1.000
_cell.angle_alpha   90.00
_cell.angle_beta   90.00
_cell.angle_gamma   90.00
#
_symmetry.space_group_name_H-M   'P 1'
#
loop_
_entity.id
_entity.type
_entity.pdbx_description
1 polymer ?
#
loop_
_entity_poly.entity_id
_entity_poly.type
_entity_poly.pdbx_seq_one_letter_code
_entity_poly.pdbx_strand_id
1 'polypeptide(L)'
;MDKFEPVYSDLYRRIKARDNWSVPSESGFCFDGGIVAGSSTYPEEVSQSFALLPGRPALLVIEMRKSMNQDQGKPLTKTLPDLRAKMDQVSNGSYRILRQGKRTVAGMDAEEVLFALKEGEVTSYRFYLLAPGDPSTLAKPHTAIQLLLGASSPNLSPEEATSPVDEAGALQTWETLLNSLRLRPGAV
;
A
#
# COMPACT_ATOMS: atom_id res chain seq x y z
N MET A 1 -27.28 20.04 12.73
CA MET A 1 -26.86 18.70 12.29
C MET A 1 -27.35 18.39 10.87
N ASP A 2 -28.35 19.12 10.37
CA ASP A 2 -29.05 18.93 9.08
C ASP A 2 -28.19 18.86 7.82
N LYS A 3 -27.00 19.49 7.79
CA LYS A 3 -26.15 19.51 6.58
C LYS A 3 -25.55 18.14 6.24
N PHE A 4 -25.39 17.26 7.23
CA PHE A 4 -24.77 15.94 7.05
C PHE A 4 -25.79 14.79 7.03
N GLU A 5 -27.03 15.04 7.41
CA GLU A 5 -28.10 14.04 7.40
C GLU A 5 -28.32 13.37 6.03
N PRO A 6 -28.24 14.09 4.88
CA PRO A 6 -28.29 13.45 3.57
C PRO A 6 -27.13 12.48 3.31
N VAL A 7 -25.93 12.78 3.82
CA VAL A 7 -24.74 11.93 3.67
C VAL A 7 -24.91 10.62 4.43
N TYR A 8 -25.34 10.71 5.70
CA TYR A 8 -25.53 9.52 6.53
C TYR A 8 -26.68 8.65 6.04
N SER A 9 -27.80 9.25 5.64
CA SER A 9 -28.97 8.51 5.15
C SER A 9 -28.70 7.82 3.81
N ASP A 10 -27.95 8.46 2.91
CA ASP A 10 -27.49 7.84 1.67
C ASP A 10 -26.50 6.70 1.95
N LEU A 11 -25.45 6.95 2.74
CA LEU A 11 -24.43 5.94 3.07
C LEU A 11 -25.05 4.69 3.72
N TYR A 12 -25.93 4.87 4.72
CA TYR A 12 -26.56 3.76 5.42
C TYR A 12 -27.37 2.85 4.48
N ARG A 13 -28.06 3.41 3.48
CA ARG A 13 -28.85 2.63 2.52
C ARG A 13 -27.98 1.84 1.54
N ARG A 14 -26.73 2.28 1.33
CA ARG A 14 -25.79 1.68 0.37
C ARG A 14 -24.87 0.65 1.00
N ILE A 15 -24.72 0.66 2.33
CA ILE A 15 -23.94 -0.35 3.04
C ILE A 15 -24.64 -1.71 2.93
N LYS A 16 -23.92 -2.69 2.40
CA LYS A 16 -24.33 -4.09 2.35
C LYS A 16 -23.29 -4.95 3.04
N ALA A 17 -23.76 -5.88 3.88
CA ALA A 17 -22.91 -6.92 4.44
C ALA A 17 -22.38 -7.81 3.31
N ARG A 18 -21.12 -8.23 3.44
CA ARG A 18 -20.43 -9.04 2.44
C ARG A 18 -19.41 -9.92 3.16
N ASP A 19 -19.33 -11.20 2.77
CA ASP A 19 -18.26 -12.07 3.22
C ASP A 19 -16.90 -11.59 2.69
N ASN A 20 -15.87 -11.54 3.54
CA ASN A 20 -14.57 -10.97 3.17
C ASN A 20 -13.88 -11.66 1.99
N TRP A 21 -14.15 -12.95 1.78
CA TRP A 21 -13.58 -13.75 0.69
C TRP A 21 -14.38 -13.64 -0.61
N SER A 22 -15.59 -13.09 -0.56
CA SER A 22 -16.40 -12.84 -1.76
C SER A 22 -15.95 -11.57 -2.50
N VAL A 23 -15.70 -11.66 -3.80
CA VAL A 23 -15.40 -10.50 -4.65
C VAL A 23 -16.69 -10.04 -5.34
N PRO A 24 -17.26 -8.87 -4.98
CA PRO A 24 -18.54 -8.44 -5.52
C PRO A 24 -18.44 -7.98 -6.98
N SER A 25 -19.49 -8.19 -7.77
CA SER A 25 -19.59 -7.74 -9.16
C SER A 25 -20.34 -6.42 -9.33
N GLU A 26 -21.05 -5.96 -8.30
CA GLU A 26 -21.71 -4.65 -8.30
C GLU A 26 -20.70 -3.53 -8.07
N SER A 27 -21.05 -2.29 -8.46
CA SER A 27 -20.21 -1.12 -8.21
C SER A 27 -20.18 -0.75 -6.74
N GLY A 28 -19.07 -0.16 -6.31
CA GLY A 28 -18.91 0.31 -4.94
C GLY A 28 -17.58 -0.04 -4.27
N PHE A 29 -17.42 0.45 -3.05
CA PHE A 29 -16.18 0.42 -2.28
C PHE A 29 -16.21 -0.67 -1.20
N CYS A 30 -15.31 -1.64 -1.28
CA CYS A 30 -15.23 -2.73 -0.30
C CYS A 30 -14.51 -2.28 0.97
N PHE A 31 -15.00 -2.76 2.11
CA PHE A 31 -14.32 -2.68 3.40
C PHE A 31 -14.49 -4.01 4.14
N ASP A 32 -13.91 -4.10 5.34
CA ASP A 32 -14.01 -5.29 6.18
C ASP A 32 -15.47 -5.60 6.53
N GLY A 33 -15.95 -6.77 6.12
CA GLY A 33 -17.31 -7.26 6.33
C GLY A 33 -18.38 -6.63 5.43
N GLY A 34 -18.02 -5.78 4.46
CA GLY A 34 -19.03 -5.06 3.68
C GLY A 34 -18.60 -4.41 2.37
N ILE A 35 -19.55 -3.71 1.77
CA ILE A 35 -19.40 -2.84 0.61
C ILE A 35 -20.33 -1.63 0.75
N VAL A 36 -19.87 -0.45 0.34
CA VAL A 36 -20.74 0.70 0.05
C VAL A 36 -21.08 0.62 -1.44
N ALA A 37 -22.29 0.15 -1.76
CA ALA A 37 -22.71 -0.12 -3.14
C ALA A 37 -23.01 1.17 -3.94
N GLY A 38 -22.91 1.08 -5.27
CA GLY A 38 -23.16 2.17 -6.20
C GLY A 38 -21.95 3.08 -6.43
N SER A 39 -22.10 4.06 -7.31
CA SER A 39 -21.04 5.04 -7.60
C SER A 39 -20.71 5.88 -6.37
N SER A 40 -19.43 6.18 -6.18
CA SER A 40 -19.02 7.02 -5.08
C SER A 40 -19.44 8.47 -5.26
N THR A 41 -20.13 9.00 -4.27
CA THR A 41 -20.54 10.41 -4.16
C THR A 41 -19.66 11.20 -3.19
N TYR A 42 -18.77 10.52 -2.46
CA TYR A 42 -17.97 11.07 -1.37
C TYR A 42 -16.49 10.67 -1.52
N PRO A 43 -15.55 11.38 -0.88
CA PRO A 43 -14.17 10.91 -0.82
C PRO A 43 -14.10 9.54 -0.12
N GLU A 44 -13.42 8.58 -0.76
CA GLU A 44 -13.17 7.24 -0.24
C GLU A 44 -11.69 7.10 0.09
N GLU A 45 -11.41 6.45 1.22
CA GLU A 45 -10.07 6.11 1.68
C GLU A 45 -10.09 4.76 2.39
N VAL A 46 -9.07 3.95 2.15
CA VAL A 46 -8.80 2.72 2.90
C VAL A 46 -7.31 2.64 3.18
N SER A 47 -6.99 2.28 4.42
CA SER A 47 -5.66 1.84 4.82
C SER A 47 -5.80 0.43 5.41
N GLN A 48 -5.12 -0.53 4.80
CA GLN A 48 -5.13 -1.92 5.24
C GLN A 48 -3.71 -2.40 5.46
N SER A 49 -3.49 -2.98 6.62
CA SER A 49 -2.24 -3.62 7.01
C SER A 49 -2.42 -5.12 7.16
N PHE A 50 -1.44 -5.90 6.70
CA PHE A 50 -1.42 -7.36 6.77
C PHE A 50 -0.10 -7.83 7.37
N ALA A 51 -0.17 -8.47 8.54
CA ALA A 51 0.95 -9.22 9.08
C ALA A 51 1.09 -10.53 8.29
N LEU A 52 2.14 -10.64 7.50
CA LEU A 52 2.32 -11.76 6.56
C LEU A 52 2.84 -13.03 7.24
N LEU A 53 3.53 -12.87 8.37
CA LEU A 53 4.11 -13.99 9.10
C LEU A 53 4.03 -13.74 10.62
N PRO A 54 3.09 -14.39 11.34
CA PRO A 54 3.01 -14.26 12.78
C PRO A 54 4.35 -14.59 13.46
N GLY A 55 4.75 -13.77 14.43
CA GLY A 55 6.00 -13.94 15.17
C GLY A 55 7.25 -13.41 14.46
N ARG A 56 7.16 -12.97 13.19
CA ARG A 56 8.27 -12.34 12.47
C ARG A 56 7.87 -10.97 11.92
N PRO A 57 8.80 -9.99 11.82
CA PRO A 57 8.48 -8.71 11.21
C PRO A 57 8.27 -8.87 9.70
N ALA A 58 7.02 -9.00 9.26
CA ALA A 58 6.67 -9.04 7.86
C ALA A 58 5.31 -8.36 7.68
N LEU A 59 5.30 -7.18 7.06
CA LEU A 59 4.13 -6.31 6.96
C LEU A 59 3.92 -5.85 5.52
N LEU A 60 2.69 -6.00 5.05
CA LEU A 60 2.19 -5.34 3.85
C LEU A 60 1.22 -4.24 4.26
N VAL A 61 1.43 -3.02 3.79
CA VAL A 61 0.53 -1.88 3.97
C VAL A 61 0.05 -1.41 2.60
N ILE A 62 -1.25 -1.26 2.45
CA ILE A 62 -1.88 -0.70 1.24
C ILE A 62 -2.75 0.46 1.68
N GLU A 63 -2.46 1.63 1.13
CA GLU A 63 -3.23 2.85 1.31
C GLU A 63 -3.77 3.29 -0.04
N MET A 64 -5.09 3.49 -0.11
CA MET A 64 -5.76 3.98 -1.30
C MET A 64 -6.73 5.07 -0.90
N ARG A 65 -6.76 6.14 -1.69
CA ARG A 65 -7.79 7.16 -1.59
C ARG A 65 -8.12 7.72 -2.96
N LYS A 66 -9.21 8.48 -3.05
CA LYS A 66 -9.49 9.29 -4.24
C LYS A 66 -8.24 10.12 -4.62
N SER A 67 -7.87 10.05 -5.90
CA SER A 67 -6.79 10.89 -6.45
C SER A 67 -7.24 12.35 -6.54
N MET A 68 -6.33 13.26 -6.23
CA MET A 68 -6.56 14.69 -6.21
C MET A 68 -5.57 15.38 -7.16
N ASN A 69 -5.95 16.54 -7.72
CA ASN A 69 -5.06 17.28 -8.63
C ASN A 69 -3.68 17.57 -8.02
N GLN A 70 -3.60 17.76 -6.71
CA GLN A 70 -2.37 18.02 -5.97
C GLN A 70 -1.43 16.82 -5.83
N ASP A 71 -1.89 15.62 -6.17
CA ASP A 71 -1.07 14.39 -6.18
C ASP A 71 -0.22 14.32 -7.44
N GLN A 72 -0.67 14.99 -8.51
CA GLN A 72 0.02 15.05 -9.78
C GLN A 72 1.35 15.80 -9.62
N GLY A 73 2.40 15.27 -10.23
CA GLY A 73 3.73 15.89 -10.18
C GLY A 73 4.47 15.76 -8.83
N LYS A 74 3.97 14.92 -7.91
CA LYS A 74 4.64 14.48 -6.67
C LYS A 74 5.10 13.01 -6.74
N PRO A 75 5.99 12.66 -7.69
CA PRO A 75 6.53 11.31 -7.81
C PRO A 75 7.33 10.90 -6.57
N LEU A 76 7.33 9.60 -6.27
CA LEU A 76 8.09 9.03 -5.16
C LEU A 76 9.59 9.39 -5.27
N THR A 77 10.11 9.39 -6.50
CA THR A 77 11.51 9.73 -6.78
C THR A 77 11.92 11.14 -6.35
N LYS A 78 11.00 12.11 -6.32
CA LYS A 78 11.29 13.46 -5.80
C LYS A 78 11.47 13.49 -4.28
N THR A 79 10.83 12.57 -3.56
CA THR A 79 10.97 12.43 -2.10
C THR A 79 12.15 11.55 -1.68
N LEU A 80 12.86 10.95 -2.64
CA LEU A 80 13.98 10.06 -2.34
C LEU A 80 15.18 10.74 -1.67
N PRO A 81 15.57 11.98 -2.01
CA PRO A 81 16.62 12.67 -1.28
C PRO A 81 16.28 12.80 0.21
N ASP A 82 15.04 13.16 0.53
CA ASP A 82 14.58 13.29 1.92
C ASP A 82 14.50 11.92 2.61
N LEU A 83 14.03 10.89 1.89
CA LEU A 83 14.01 9.52 2.41
C LEU A 83 15.42 9.00 2.69
N ARG A 84 16.38 9.22 1.79
CA ARG A 84 17.79 8.86 1.98
C ARG A 84 18.38 9.61 3.16
N ALA A 85 18.19 10.93 3.25
CA ALA A 85 18.67 11.71 4.39
C ALA A 85 18.09 11.19 5.72
N LYS A 86 16.82 10.79 5.74
CA LYS A 86 16.20 10.19 6.92
C LYS A 86 16.74 8.79 7.22
N MET A 87 17.03 7.98 6.22
CA MET A 87 17.68 6.68 6.39
C MET A 87 19.11 6.82 6.90
N ASP A 88 19.87 7.78 6.37
CA ASP A 88 21.23 8.10 6.82
C ASP A 88 21.24 8.56 8.29
N GLN A 89 20.19 9.25 8.75
CA GLN A 89 20.06 9.71 10.14
C GLN A 89 19.61 8.62 11.12
N VAL A 90 18.78 7.67 10.66
CA VAL A 90 18.10 6.71 11.55
C VAL A 90 18.78 5.35 11.54
N SER A 91 19.47 4.98 10.46
CA SER A 91 20.17 3.70 10.41
C SER A 91 21.55 3.81 11.06
N ASN A 92 21.78 3.01 12.10
CA ASN A 92 23.14 2.72 12.60
C ASN A 92 23.86 1.69 11.70
N GLY A 93 23.31 1.42 10.51
CA GLY A 93 23.69 0.34 9.62
C GLY A 93 23.96 0.83 8.19
N SER A 94 24.01 -0.10 7.23
CA SER A 94 24.15 0.23 5.82
C SER A 94 22.85 -0.04 5.06
N TYR A 95 22.63 0.68 3.96
CA TYR A 95 21.56 0.38 3.03
C TYR A 95 22.07 0.34 1.59
N ARG A 96 21.35 -0.40 0.75
CA ARG A 96 21.55 -0.45 -0.70
C ARG A 96 20.20 -0.33 -1.39
N ILE A 97 20.16 0.49 -2.43
CA ILE A 97 19.01 0.55 -3.33
C ILE A 97 19.09 -0.67 -4.25
N LEU A 98 18.07 -1.51 -4.20
CA LEU A 98 17.93 -2.68 -5.06
C LEU A 98 17.36 -2.29 -6.42
N ARG A 99 16.34 -1.43 -6.41
CA ARG A 99 15.68 -0.95 -7.62
C ARG A 99 15.00 0.38 -7.36
N GLN A 100 14.94 1.21 -8.37
CA GLN A 100 14.25 2.49 -8.36
C GLN A 100 13.79 2.81 -9.78
N GLY A 101 12.54 3.22 -9.96
CA GLY A 101 12.08 3.64 -11.28
C GLY A 101 10.58 3.71 -11.43
N LYS A 102 10.16 3.97 -12.67
CA LYS A 102 8.77 3.98 -13.11
C LYS A 102 8.32 2.57 -13.48
N ARG A 103 7.05 2.27 -13.24
CA ARG A 103 6.37 1.05 -13.71
C ARG A 103 4.88 1.28 -13.86
N THR A 104 4.18 0.30 -14.42
CA THR A 104 2.72 0.25 -14.42
C THR A 104 2.25 -0.78 -13.41
N VAL A 105 1.21 -0.44 -12.63
CA VAL A 105 0.52 -1.35 -11.70
C VAL A 105 -0.97 -1.13 -11.82
N ALA A 106 -1.75 -2.21 -12.00
CA ALA A 106 -3.20 -2.14 -12.15
C ALA A 106 -3.68 -1.09 -13.21
N GLY A 107 -2.89 -0.87 -14.27
CA GLY A 107 -3.20 0.12 -15.32
C GLY A 107 -2.94 1.59 -14.94
N MET A 108 -2.23 1.83 -13.83
CA MET A 108 -1.79 3.14 -13.36
C MET A 108 -0.28 3.30 -13.52
N ASP A 109 0.15 4.51 -13.87
CA ASP A 109 1.56 4.88 -13.78
C ASP A 109 1.96 5.03 -12.32
N ALA A 110 3.08 4.39 -11.97
CA ALA A 110 3.59 4.34 -10.62
C ALA A 110 5.11 4.49 -10.61
N GLU A 111 5.63 4.81 -9.43
CA GLU A 111 7.05 4.75 -9.14
C GLU A 111 7.31 3.87 -7.93
N GLU A 112 8.46 3.20 -7.93
CA GLU A 112 8.91 2.39 -6.82
C GLU A 112 10.34 2.69 -6.41
N VAL A 113 10.63 2.41 -5.15
CA VAL A 113 11.98 2.33 -4.60
C VAL A 113 12.07 1.16 -3.63
N LEU A 114 13.12 0.37 -3.79
CA LEU A 114 13.34 -0.86 -3.04
C LEU A 114 14.69 -0.78 -2.34
N PHE A 115 14.72 -0.98 -1.03
CA PHE A 115 15.94 -0.97 -0.24
C PHE A 115 16.20 -2.32 0.41
N ALA A 116 17.47 -2.68 0.50
CA ALA A 116 18.00 -3.64 1.47
C ALA A 116 18.73 -2.84 2.56
N LEU A 117 18.48 -3.19 3.82
CA LEU A 117 19.11 -2.59 4.99
C LEU A 117 19.81 -3.68 5.77
N LYS A 118 20.98 -3.36 6.31
CA LYS A 118 21.76 -4.23 7.20
C LYS A 118 22.10 -3.47 8.48
N GLU A 119 21.54 -3.92 9.60
CA GLU A 119 21.73 -3.35 10.93
C GLU A 119 22.33 -4.44 11.84
N GLY A 120 23.65 -4.41 12.02
CA GLY A 120 24.36 -5.51 12.69
C GLY A 120 24.11 -6.84 11.96
N GLU A 121 23.56 -7.83 12.66
CA GLU A 121 23.22 -9.13 12.09
C GLU A 121 21.86 -9.13 11.36
N VAL A 122 21.02 -8.11 11.55
CA VAL A 122 19.66 -8.05 10.99
C VAL A 122 19.67 -7.56 9.54
N THR A 123 19.19 -8.39 8.60
CA THR A 123 18.92 -7.96 7.22
C THR A 123 17.43 -7.67 7.04
N SER A 124 17.07 -6.53 6.45
CA SER A 124 15.67 -6.19 6.18
C SER A 124 15.47 -5.56 4.80
N TYR A 125 14.25 -5.67 4.27
CA TYR A 125 13.85 -5.08 3.00
C TYR A 125 12.72 -4.09 3.21
N ARG A 126 12.79 -2.95 2.50
CA ARG A 126 11.82 -1.85 2.58
C ARG A 126 11.44 -1.45 1.17
N PHE A 127 10.27 -1.88 0.71
CA PHE A 127 9.81 -1.68 -0.65
C PHE A 127 8.61 -0.76 -0.66
N TYR A 128 8.68 0.26 -1.51
CA TYR A 128 7.68 1.31 -1.59
C TYR A 128 7.23 1.47 -3.04
N LEU A 129 5.92 1.63 -3.23
CA LEU A 129 5.32 2.05 -4.49
C LEU A 129 4.35 3.20 -4.25
N LEU A 130 4.33 4.15 -5.18
CA LEU A 130 3.37 5.23 -5.22
C LEU A 130 2.81 5.38 -6.64
N ALA A 131 1.51 5.27 -6.77
CA ALA A 131 0.75 5.67 -7.96
C ALA A 131 -0.06 6.93 -7.62
N PRO A 132 0.20 8.08 -8.25
CA PRO A 132 -0.58 9.30 -8.02
C PRO A 132 -2.08 9.16 -8.35
N GLY A 133 -2.42 8.21 -9.22
CA GLY A 133 -3.78 8.01 -9.72
C GLY A 133 -4.21 9.05 -10.74
N ASP A 134 -5.50 9.04 -11.06
CA ASP A 134 -6.14 9.96 -12.00
C ASP A 134 -7.36 10.63 -11.33
N PRO A 135 -7.32 11.94 -11.06
CA PRO A 135 -8.40 12.66 -10.38
C PRO A 135 -9.74 12.66 -11.13
N SER A 136 -9.74 12.33 -12.42
CA SER A 136 -10.95 12.28 -13.26
C SER A 136 -11.77 10.99 -13.09
N THR A 137 -11.23 9.97 -12.40
CA THR A 137 -11.89 8.67 -12.27
C THR A 137 -11.65 7.99 -10.92
N LEU A 138 -12.64 7.25 -10.44
CA LEU A 138 -12.52 6.39 -9.25
C LEU A 138 -11.71 5.11 -9.56
N ALA A 139 -11.58 4.74 -10.83
CA ALA A 139 -10.89 3.52 -11.26
C ALA A 139 -9.37 3.56 -11.05
N LYS A 140 -8.80 4.75 -10.84
CA LYS A 140 -7.36 4.98 -10.68
C LYS A 140 -7.10 5.82 -9.43
N PRO A 141 -7.27 5.26 -8.23
CA PRO A 141 -7.06 5.98 -6.98
C PRO A 141 -5.59 6.34 -6.78
N HIS A 142 -5.33 7.32 -5.92
CA HIS A 142 -4.00 7.51 -5.36
C HIS A 142 -3.69 6.30 -4.49
N THR A 143 -2.61 5.59 -4.80
CA THR A 143 -2.27 4.29 -4.20
C THR A 143 -0.83 4.29 -3.69
N ALA A 144 -0.64 4.01 -2.40
CA ALA A 144 0.66 3.77 -1.81
C ALA A 144 0.73 2.33 -1.26
N ILE A 145 1.82 1.63 -1.55
CA ILE A 145 2.04 0.25 -1.11
C ILE A 145 3.41 0.16 -0.44
N GLN A 146 3.45 -0.48 0.72
CA GLN A 146 4.67 -0.75 1.45
C GLN A 146 4.79 -2.24 1.75
N LEU A 147 5.92 -2.85 1.42
CA LEU A 147 6.28 -4.19 1.86
C LEU A 147 7.53 -4.10 2.72
N LEU A 148 7.39 -4.44 4.00
CA LEU A 148 8.44 -4.37 5.01
C LEU A 148 8.74 -5.79 5.48
N LEU A 149 9.97 -6.26 5.25
CA LEU A 149 10.41 -7.60 5.62
C LEU A 149 11.62 -7.50 6.54
N GLY A 150 11.53 -8.04 7.74
CA GLY A 150 12.52 -7.89 8.82
C GLY A 150 12.48 -6.51 9.47
N ALA A 151 12.77 -6.43 10.76
CA ALA A 151 12.96 -5.20 11.51
C ALA A 151 13.68 -5.49 12.82
N SER A 152 14.71 -4.69 13.13
CA SER A 152 15.38 -4.73 14.42
C SER A 152 14.38 -4.49 15.54
N SER A 153 14.40 -5.35 16.56
CA SER A 153 13.52 -5.27 17.72
C SER A 153 14.26 -5.75 18.96
N PRO A 154 14.15 -5.05 20.10
CA PRO A 154 14.79 -5.49 21.34
C PRO A 154 14.20 -6.80 21.88
N ASN A 155 13.03 -7.20 21.40
CA ASN A 155 12.29 -8.38 21.87
C ASN A 155 12.50 -9.63 20.99
N LEU A 156 13.31 -9.53 19.93
CA LEU A 156 13.55 -10.63 18.98
C LEU A 156 15.05 -10.91 18.89
N SER A 157 15.40 -12.19 18.68
CA SER A 157 16.75 -12.53 18.26
C SER A 157 17.05 -11.95 16.86
N PRO A 158 18.33 -11.76 16.49
CA PRO A 158 18.68 -11.29 15.15
C PRO A 158 18.14 -12.17 14.01
N GLU A 159 18.03 -13.48 14.23
CA GLU A 159 17.44 -14.42 13.27
C GLU A 159 15.95 -14.14 13.07
N GLU A 160 15.19 -13.97 14.16
CA GLU A 160 13.75 -13.69 14.12
C GLU A 160 13.45 -12.30 13.54
N ALA A 161 14.27 -11.30 13.88
CA ALA A 161 14.17 -9.93 13.39
C ALA A 161 14.57 -9.79 11.91
N THR A 162 15.43 -10.68 11.38
CA THR A 162 15.82 -10.69 9.97
C THR A 162 14.62 -11.03 9.07
N SER A 163 14.65 -10.50 7.84
CA SER A 163 13.70 -10.85 6.78
C SER A 163 13.52 -12.38 6.69
N PRO A 164 12.27 -12.87 6.59
CA PRO A 164 12.01 -14.31 6.48
C PRO A 164 12.45 -14.92 5.14
N VAL A 165 12.77 -14.06 4.16
CA VAL A 165 13.26 -14.44 2.83
C VAL A 165 14.53 -13.67 2.51
N ASP A 166 15.33 -14.20 1.58
CA ASP A 166 16.49 -13.51 1.03
C ASP A 166 16.07 -12.42 0.01
N GLU A 167 17.06 -11.79 -0.64
CA GLU A 167 16.83 -10.69 -1.58
C GLU A 167 16.00 -11.14 -2.78
N ALA A 168 16.28 -12.33 -3.32
CA ALA A 168 15.56 -12.88 -4.46
C ALA A 168 14.10 -13.17 -4.09
N GLY A 169 13.86 -13.79 -2.93
CA GLY A 169 12.52 -14.06 -2.42
C GLY A 169 11.73 -12.79 -2.08
N ALA A 170 12.40 -11.76 -1.55
CA ALA A 170 11.78 -10.45 -1.29
C ALA A 170 11.31 -9.80 -2.61
N LEU A 171 12.19 -9.74 -3.62
CA LEU A 171 11.87 -9.21 -4.94
C LEU A 171 10.76 -10.01 -5.63
N GLN A 172 10.79 -11.34 -5.52
CA GLN A 172 9.73 -12.20 -6.06
C GLN A 172 8.38 -11.91 -5.39
N THR A 173 8.35 -11.82 -4.05
CA THR A 173 7.13 -11.51 -3.30
C THR A 173 6.53 -10.18 -3.74
N TRP A 174 7.38 -9.18 -3.95
CA TRP A 174 6.98 -7.87 -4.46
C TRP A 174 6.36 -7.94 -5.85
N GLU A 175 6.99 -8.64 -6.78
CA GLU A 175 6.45 -8.81 -8.13
C GLU A 175 5.13 -9.58 -8.13
N THR A 176 5.04 -10.67 -7.36
CA THR A 176 3.80 -11.45 -7.25
C THR A 176 2.66 -10.61 -6.71
N LEU A 177 2.91 -9.82 -5.65
CA LEU A 177 1.93 -8.90 -5.10
C LEU A 177 1.47 -7.89 -6.16
N LEU A 178 2.38 -7.13 -6.76
CA LEU A 178 2.01 -6.05 -7.68
C LEU A 178 1.31 -6.57 -8.94
N ASN A 179 1.72 -7.73 -9.46
CA ASN A 179 1.12 -8.35 -10.63
C ASN A 179 -0.28 -8.94 -10.35
N SER A 180 -0.63 -9.15 -9.07
CA SER A 180 -1.98 -9.59 -8.68
C SER A 180 -3.00 -8.44 -8.63
N LEU A 181 -2.53 -7.19 -8.53
CA LEU A 181 -3.38 -6.03 -8.36
C LEU A 181 -4.08 -5.66 -9.67
N ARG A 182 -5.40 -5.49 -9.57
CA ARG A 182 -6.27 -5.09 -10.67
C ARG A 182 -7.51 -4.38 -10.13
N LEU A 183 -8.09 -3.51 -10.96
CA LEU A 183 -9.43 -3.00 -10.68
C LEU A 183 -10.41 -4.19 -10.61
N ARG A 184 -11.27 -4.18 -9.58
CA ARG A 184 -12.30 -5.21 -9.44
C ARG A 184 -13.28 -5.11 -10.64
N PRO A 185 -13.64 -6.22 -11.29
CA PRO A 185 -14.70 -6.20 -12.30
C PRO A 185 -15.98 -5.57 -11.76
N GLY A 186 -16.54 -4.60 -12.49
CA GLY A 186 -17.75 -3.87 -12.09
C GLY A 186 -17.55 -2.84 -10.98
N ALA A 187 -16.32 -2.49 -10.60
CA ALA A 187 -16.05 -1.54 -9.51
C ALA A 187 -16.65 -0.13 -9.72
N VAL A 188 -16.62 0.36 -10.96
CA VAL A 188 -17.06 1.70 -11.37
C VAL A 188 -18.11 1.64 -12.47
#